data_AF-A0A942QMS1-F1
#
_entry.id   AF-A0A942QMS1-F1
#
_cell.length_a   1.000
_cell.length_b   1.000
_cell.length_c   1.000
_cell.angle_alpha   90.00
_cell.angle_beta   90.00
_cell.angle_gamma   90.00
#
_symmetry.space_group_name_H-M   'P 1'
#
loop_
_entity.id
_entity.type
_entity.pdbx_description
1 polymer ?
#
loop_
_entity_poly.entity_id
_entity_poly.type
_entity_poly.pdbx_seq_one_letter_code
_entity_poly.pdbx_strand_id
1 'polypeptide(L)'
;MEQSIVDQIAKLQILNQFWLTLFLLIPVVLIARTVVAGTRYSPILIIVIFGLTMGLLLKQTGVATPGLTEFLLVDLVGKVTLIALIASFFAGGQELKKILAGEKLESEDMVIPSQEEVILGTKRTQLVFLIRTVFILLGIEGAKRLIVGPGAGDPLGKYYPLIAYIGLVGSIILIDYKATIKNKSMYIRKGLAEIVTILVVLLISYYIALAVKPVVSLPQIFFAMLISSSLGMLLSKWRLGPTLRALLFAGIPVVLAANFMIGGSRILEAFKLTGMTSVMAFGFFGQIFWMFGGLTLLIFFGLANHVRNLAPGMAGSLSHAGLTGACTAGDLGKEATVRAPIMINIPFFGHIFVFTILAFSAQQGVLLSGWAMLIVAVGIALTIFSLRTLRGAKGREAAEVKGLMQFSFGWQLVAVFGSFFLLHLSGMPLSHAAMATSSAISHFGLFAALQGGMFGPQAADLIPFIFAMPFLVHPLVFGMFGKAMEKNGAMPAKVVYFLGLIGVVGVIYALTIV
;
A
#
# COMPACT_ATOMS: atom_id res chain seq x y z
N MET A 1 -38.71 17.74 -19.65
CA MET A 1 -37.92 17.25 -20.81
C MET A 1 -36.42 17.45 -20.57
N GLU A 2 -35.95 18.65 -20.20
CA GLU A 2 -34.54 18.87 -19.82
C GLU A 2 -34.07 17.98 -18.65
N GLN A 3 -34.88 17.86 -17.60
CA GLN A 3 -34.50 17.05 -16.42
C GLN A 3 -34.38 15.54 -16.72
N SER A 4 -35.18 15.01 -17.67
CA SER A 4 -35.07 13.59 -18.07
C SER A 4 -33.91 13.34 -19.03
N ILE A 5 -33.53 14.34 -19.84
CA ILE A 5 -32.32 14.29 -20.69
C ILE A 5 -31.08 14.38 -19.80
N VAL A 6 -31.07 15.27 -18.81
CA VAL A 6 -30.00 15.37 -17.81
C VAL A 6 -29.85 14.08 -17.01
N ASP A 7 -30.96 13.48 -16.54
CA ASP A 7 -30.92 12.18 -15.84
C ASP A 7 -30.48 11.02 -16.75
N GLN A 8 -30.83 11.03 -18.05
CA GLN A 8 -30.32 10.04 -19.01
C GLN A 8 -28.84 10.20 -19.31
N ILE A 9 -28.35 11.44 -19.49
CA ILE A 9 -26.93 11.74 -19.66
C ILE A 9 -26.14 11.30 -18.43
N ALA A 10 -26.67 11.56 -17.23
CA ALA A 10 -26.02 11.18 -15.98
C ALA A 10 -26.03 9.65 -15.73
N LYS A 11 -27.07 8.93 -16.18
CA LYS A 11 -27.11 7.44 -16.16
C LYS A 11 -26.20 6.81 -17.22
N LEU A 12 -26.07 7.40 -18.41
CA LEU A 12 -25.10 6.94 -19.41
C LEU A 12 -23.67 7.22 -18.97
N GLN A 13 -23.45 8.32 -18.24
CA GLN A 13 -22.15 8.66 -17.68
C GLN A 13 -21.63 7.58 -16.72
N ILE A 14 -22.43 6.98 -15.84
CA ILE A 14 -21.87 5.99 -14.88
C ILE A 14 -21.37 4.70 -15.54
N LEU A 15 -22.08 4.18 -16.55
CA LEU A 15 -21.62 2.99 -17.28
C LEU A 15 -20.37 3.32 -18.11
N ASN A 16 -20.34 4.49 -18.74
CA ASN A 16 -19.15 4.97 -19.45
C ASN A 16 -17.96 5.15 -18.50
N GLN A 17 -18.17 5.73 -17.32
CA GLN A 17 -17.16 5.87 -16.26
C GLN A 17 -16.63 4.51 -15.83
N PHE A 18 -17.49 3.50 -15.74
CA PHE A 18 -17.10 2.15 -15.37
C PHE A 18 -16.16 1.53 -16.42
N TRP A 19 -16.55 1.60 -17.69
CA TRP A 19 -15.70 1.12 -18.79
C TRP A 19 -14.40 1.91 -18.89
N LEU A 20 -14.45 3.24 -18.81
CA LEU A 20 -13.27 4.08 -18.81
C LEU A 20 -12.32 3.71 -17.67
N THR A 21 -12.84 3.45 -16.47
CA THR A 21 -12.02 3.02 -15.34
C THR A 21 -11.32 1.69 -15.63
N LEU A 22 -12.02 0.72 -16.22
CA LEU A 22 -11.40 -0.55 -16.64
C LEU A 22 -10.32 -0.31 -17.71
N PHE A 23 -10.62 0.47 -18.76
CA PHE A 23 -9.71 0.75 -19.87
C PHE A 23 -8.55 1.68 -19.50
N LEU A 24 -8.63 2.40 -18.39
CA LEU A 24 -7.52 3.20 -17.88
C LEU A 24 -6.63 2.38 -16.93
N LEU A 25 -7.23 1.68 -15.96
CA LEU A 25 -6.46 1.02 -14.90
C LEU A 25 -5.87 -0.33 -15.31
N ILE A 26 -6.63 -1.17 -16.01
CA ILE A 26 -6.16 -2.51 -16.40
C ILE A 26 -4.98 -2.41 -17.37
N PRO A 27 -5.03 -1.59 -18.44
CA PRO A 27 -3.89 -1.46 -19.35
C PRO A 27 -2.61 -0.95 -18.69
N VAL A 28 -2.68 -0.02 -17.73
CA VAL A 28 -1.48 0.42 -16.99
C VAL A 28 -0.78 -0.77 -16.31
N VAL A 29 -1.55 -1.65 -15.66
CA VAL A 29 -1.00 -2.85 -15.01
C VAL A 29 -0.54 -3.89 -16.04
N LEU A 30 -1.27 -4.08 -17.13
CA LEU A 30 -0.89 -5.05 -18.18
C LEU A 30 0.37 -4.63 -18.94
N ILE A 31 0.47 -3.38 -19.37
CA ILE A 31 1.66 -2.83 -20.02
C ILE A 31 2.86 -3.00 -19.09
N ALA A 32 2.68 -2.69 -17.80
CA ALA A 32 3.73 -2.87 -16.81
C ALA A 32 4.24 -4.31 -16.73
N ARG A 33 3.34 -5.30 -16.78
CA ARG A 33 3.69 -6.72 -16.79
C ARG A 33 4.33 -7.15 -18.11
N THR A 34 3.86 -6.62 -19.24
CA THR A 34 4.45 -6.85 -20.56
C THR A 34 5.89 -6.35 -20.64
N VAL A 35 6.15 -5.13 -20.15
CA VAL A 35 7.48 -4.51 -20.20
C VAL A 35 8.51 -5.30 -19.39
N VAL A 36 8.11 -5.88 -18.26
CA VAL A 36 9.02 -6.70 -17.43
C VAL A 36 8.94 -8.20 -17.74
N ALA A 37 8.17 -8.60 -18.75
CA ALA A 37 8.02 -10.01 -19.11
C ALA A 37 9.37 -10.64 -19.45
N GLY A 38 9.62 -11.84 -18.92
CA GLY A 38 10.90 -12.53 -19.09
C GLY A 38 12.06 -11.95 -18.27
N THR A 39 11.84 -10.87 -17.50
CA THR A 39 12.84 -10.26 -16.62
C THR A 39 12.60 -10.60 -15.15
N ARG A 40 13.52 -10.20 -14.27
CA ARG A 40 13.35 -10.29 -12.81
C ARG A 40 12.87 -8.99 -12.15
N TYR A 41 12.47 -7.99 -12.94
CA TYR A 41 12.00 -6.70 -12.43
C TYR A 41 10.52 -6.75 -12.03
N SER A 42 10.13 -5.98 -11.01
CA SER A 42 8.73 -5.88 -10.58
C SER A 42 7.93 -4.97 -11.54
N PRO A 43 6.71 -5.35 -11.96
CA PRO A 43 5.81 -4.50 -12.73
C PRO A 43 5.48 -3.17 -12.04
N ILE A 44 5.53 -3.10 -10.70
CA ILE A 44 5.17 -1.89 -9.94
C ILE A 44 5.99 -0.68 -10.37
N LEU A 45 7.26 -0.89 -10.73
CA LEU A 45 8.10 0.13 -11.32
C LEU A 45 7.42 0.81 -12.52
N ILE A 46 6.93 0.02 -13.46
CA ILE A 46 6.36 0.53 -14.70
C ILE A 46 4.96 1.11 -14.48
N ILE A 47 4.18 0.55 -13.54
CA ILE A 47 2.85 1.09 -13.14
C ILE A 47 2.95 2.56 -12.73
N VAL A 48 4.00 2.92 -11.99
CA VAL A 48 4.23 4.31 -11.57
C VAL A 48 4.43 5.21 -12.76
N ILE A 49 5.43 4.89 -13.59
CA ILE A 49 5.88 5.76 -14.68
C ILE A 49 4.72 5.98 -15.63
N PHE A 50 4.02 4.91 -16.01
CA PHE A 50 2.84 5.00 -16.87
C PHE A 50 1.68 5.72 -16.20
N GLY A 51 1.38 5.43 -14.93
CA GLY A 51 0.30 6.09 -14.20
C GLY A 51 0.49 7.60 -14.12
N LEU A 52 1.67 8.06 -13.69
CA LEU A 52 2.00 9.48 -13.58
C LEU A 52 1.98 10.18 -14.94
N THR A 53 2.60 9.55 -15.95
CA THR A 53 2.64 10.10 -17.31
C THR A 53 1.24 10.21 -17.88
N MET A 54 0.41 9.17 -17.74
CA MET A 54 -0.97 9.18 -18.22
C MET A 54 -1.80 10.28 -17.55
N GLY A 55 -1.70 10.42 -16.23
CA GLY A 55 -2.35 11.50 -15.48
C GLY A 55 -1.94 12.90 -15.96
N LEU A 56 -0.63 13.11 -16.16
CA LEU A 56 -0.09 14.36 -16.67
C LEU A 56 -0.59 14.65 -18.09
N LEU A 57 -0.59 13.64 -18.97
CA LEU A 57 -1.06 13.78 -20.35
C LEU A 57 -2.54 14.15 -20.40
N LEU A 58 -3.40 13.47 -19.64
CA LEU A 58 -4.83 13.79 -19.56
C LEU A 58 -5.07 15.26 -19.18
N LYS A 59 -4.27 15.78 -18.25
CA LYS A 59 -4.33 17.19 -17.85
C LYS A 59 -3.76 18.13 -18.91
N GLN A 60 -2.65 17.78 -19.55
CA GLN A 60 -1.97 18.65 -20.52
C GLN A 60 -2.73 18.75 -21.85
N THR A 61 -3.43 17.70 -22.26
CA THR A 61 -4.25 17.69 -23.48
C THR A 61 -5.64 18.30 -23.27
N GLY A 62 -5.97 18.73 -22.05
CA GLY A 62 -7.27 19.31 -21.71
C GLY A 62 -8.40 18.28 -21.59
N VAL A 63 -8.09 16.98 -21.54
CA VAL A 63 -9.09 15.90 -21.37
C VAL A 63 -9.61 15.84 -19.93
N ALA A 64 -8.80 16.24 -18.95
CA ALA A 64 -9.14 16.20 -17.53
C ALA A 64 -8.63 17.42 -16.77
N THR A 65 -9.23 17.72 -15.63
CA THR A 65 -8.72 18.71 -14.67
C THR A 65 -7.77 18.08 -13.64
N PRO A 66 -6.94 18.89 -12.93
CA PRO A 66 -6.11 18.39 -11.85
C PRO A 66 -6.93 17.62 -10.80
N GLY A 67 -6.50 16.40 -10.50
CA GLY A 67 -7.20 15.47 -9.62
C GLY A 67 -8.17 14.53 -10.32
N LEU A 68 -8.31 14.64 -11.65
CA LEU A 68 -9.20 13.80 -12.48
C LEU A 68 -10.64 13.80 -11.96
N THR A 69 -11.17 14.98 -11.65
CA THR A 69 -12.52 15.12 -11.06
C THR A 69 -13.62 14.61 -11.98
N GLU A 70 -13.35 14.54 -13.29
CA GLU A 70 -14.23 13.96 -14.30
C GLU A 70 -14.24 12.43 -14.26
N PHE A 71 -13.21 11.78 -13.70
CA PHE A 71 -13.06 10.33 -13.63
C PHE A 71 -13.40 9.81 -12.23
N LEU A 72 -14.65 10.01 -11.81
CA LEU A 72 -15.12 9.75 -10.44
C LEU A 72 -14.85 8.32 -9.94
N LEU A 73 -14.93 7.32 -10.82
CA LEU A 73 -14.65 5.93 -10.44
C LEU A 73 -13.16 5.61 -10.34
N VAL A 74 -12.29 6.33 -11.07
CA VAL A 74 -10.83 6.25 -10.89
C VAL A 74 -10.46 6.83 -9.52
N ASP A 75 -11.03 7.98 -9.17
CA ASP A 75 -10.87 8.58 -7.83
C ASP A 75 -11.37 7.65 -6.72
N LEU A 76 -12.53 7.02 -6.91
CA LEU A 76 -13.06 6.02 -5.97
C LEU A 76 -12.09 4.85 -5.79
N VAL A 77 -11.50 4.31 -6.88
CA VAL A 77 -10.51 3.23 -6.80
C VAL A 77 -9.22 3.67 -6.07
N GLY A 78 -8.79 4.92 -6.22
CA GLY A 78 -7.66 5.46 -5.45
C GLY A 78 -7.92 5.55 -3.94
N LYS A 79 -9.19 5.66 -3.54
CA LYS A 79 -9.65 5.83 -2.14
C LYS A 79 -9.97 4.52 -1.41
N VAL A 80 -9.90 3.37 -2.09
CA VAL A 80 -10.24 2.05 -1.53
C VAL A 80 -9.03 1.19 -1.16
N THR A 81 -7.87 1.82 -0.94
CA THR A 81 -6.65 1.17 -0.44
C THR A 81 -6.90 0.28 0.77
N LEU A 82 -7.79 0.71 1.67
CA LEU A 82 -8.13 -0.04 2.87
C LEU A 82 -8.69 -1.45 2.57
N ILE A 83 -9.46 -1.60 1.49
CA ILE A 83 -10.06 -2.88 1.09
C ILE A 83 -8.96 -3.88 0.71
N ALA A 84 -7.99 -3.45 -0.10
CA ALA A 84 -6.83 -4.27 -0.47
C ALA A 84 -5.94 -4.60 0.73
N LEU A 85 -5.77 -3.64 1.65
CA LEU A 85 -4.98 -3.84 2.85
C LEU A 85 -5.61 -4.84 3.82
N ILE A 86 -6.93 -4.84 4.00
CA ILE A 86 -7.63 -5.83 4.85
C ILE A 86 -7.24 -7.26 4.44
N ALA A 87 -7.19 -7.57 3.13
CA ALA A 87 -6.76 -8.88 2.65
C ALA A 87 -5.30 -9.21 3.04
N SER A 88 -4.40 -8.23 2.93
CA SER A 88 -2.98 -8.39 3.29
C SER A 88 -2.79 -8.59 4.79
N PHE A 89 -3.53 -7.83 5.62
CA PHE A 89 -3.50 -7.97 7.08
C PHE A 89 -4.08 -9.30 7.54
N PHE A 90 -5.17 -9.76 6.93
CA PHE A 90 -5.74 -11.07 7.20
C PHE A 90 -4.73 -12.18 6.93
N ALA A 91 -4.12 -12.17 5.73
CA ALA A 91 -3.13 -13.16 5.35
C ALA A 91 -1.92 -13.16 6.31
N GLY A 92 -1.40 -11.99 6.67
CA GLY A 92 -0.28 -11.95 7.60
C GLY A 92 -0.64 -12.28 9.05
N GLY A 93 -1.90 -12.07 9.48
CA GLY A 93 -2.40 -12.59 10.75
C GLY A 93 -2.42 -14.13 10.77
N GLN A 94 -2.82 -14.77 9.66
CA GLN A 94 -2.73 -16.23 9.53
C GLN A 94 -1.29 -16.72 9.66
N GLU A 95 -0.35 -16.06 8.97
CA GLU A 95 1.06 -16.42 9.01
C GLU A 95 1.70 -16.17 10.38
N LEU A 96 1.31 -15.09 11.07
CA LEU A 96 1.78 -14.79 12.41
C LEU A 96 1.38 -15.89 13.40
N LYS A 97 0.13 -16.36 13.36
CA LYS A 97 -0.32 -17.46 14.23
C LYS A 97 0.48 -18.74 13.97
N LYS A 98 0.77 -19.06 12.72
CA LYS A 98 1.53 -20.27 12.35
C LYS A 98 2.95 -20.23 12.89
N ILE A 99 3.62 -19.07 12.79
CA ILE A 99 4.96 -18.87 13.37
C ILE A 99 4.93 -19.05 14.89
N LEU A 100 3.95 -18.43 15.56
CA LEU A 100 3.81 -18.53 17.01
C LEU A 100 3.47 -19.94 17.48
N ALA A 101 2.78 -20.73 16.66
CA ALA A 101 2.42 -22.11 16.95
C ALA A 101 3.46 -23.14 16.48
N GLY A 102 4.48 -22.74 15.72
CA GLY A 102 5.49 -23.65 15.15
C GLY A 102 4.95 -24.61 14.08
N GLU A 103 3.81 -24.30 13.45
CA GLU A 103 3.15 -25.16 12.46
C GLU A 103 3.78 -24.98 11.06
N LYS A 104 4.08 -26.09 10.37
CA LYS A 104 4.51 -26.08 8.97
C LYS A 104 3.31 -26.04 8.01
N LEU A 105 3.41 -25.21 6.98
CA LEU A 105 2.40 -25.02 5.94
C LEU A 105 2.31 -26.23 4.99
N GLU A 106 1.42 -27.16 5.28
CA GLU A 106 0.89 -28.06 4.26
C GLU A 106 -0.63 -27.93 4.21
N SER A 107 -1.10 -26.82 3.64
CA SER A 107 -2.49 -26.68 3.24
C SER A 107 -2.56 -26.98 1.75
N GLU A 108 -3.13 -28.14 1.38
CA GLU A 108 -3.49 -28.39 -0.02
C GLU A 108 -4.31 -27.22 -0.58
N ASP A 109 -3.77 -26.57 -1.61
CA ASP A 109 -4.43 -25.47 -2.27
C ASP A 109 -5.74 -25.95 -2.93
N MET A 110 -6.81 -25.15 -2.77
CA MET A 110 -8.11 -25.45 -3.37
C MET A 110 -8.13 -25.22 -4.88
N VAL A 111 -7.16 -24.44 -5.38
CA VAL A 111 -7.08 -23.98 -6.77
C VAL A 111 -5.64 -24.02 -7.24
N ILE A 112 -5.45 -24.63 -8.41
CA ILE A 112 -4.20 -24.55 -9.17
C ILE A 112 -4.43 -23.52 -10.28
N PRO A 113 -3.74 -22.35 -10.24
CA PRO A 113 -3.89 -21.32 -11.27
C PRO A 113 -3.48 -21.83 -12.65
N SER A 114 -4.22 -21.42 -13.68
CA SER A 114 -3.84 -21.63 -15.07
C SER A 114 -2.53 -20.90 -15.37
N GLN A 115 -1.58 -21.63 -15.95
CA GLN A 115 -0.27 -21.11 -16.35
C GLN A 115 -0.24 -20.64 -17.81
N GLU A 116 -1.34 -20.76 -18.53
CA GLU A 116 -1.49 -20.30 -19.91
C GLU A 116 -1.28 -18.79 -19.99
N GLU A 117 -0.32 -18.36 -20.80
CA GLU A 117 -0.07 -16.94 -21.05
C GLU A 117 -1.09 -16.41 -22.07
N VAL A 118 -1.79 -15.34 -21.70
CA VAL A 118 -2.84 -14.72 -22.55
C VAL A 118 -2.37 -13.38 -23.10
N ILE A 119 -1.57 -12.68 -22.31
CA ILE A 119 -0.87 -11.44 -22.67
C ILE A 119 0.56 -11.64 -22.21
N LEU A 120 1.55 -11.17 -22.98
CA LEU A 120 2.96 -11.31 -22.63
C LEU A 120 3.22 -10.85 -21.17
N GLY A 121 3.84 -11.71 -20.36
CA GLY A 121 4.08 -11.49 -18.93
C GLY A 121 2.89 -11.73 -18.00
N THR A 122 1.72 -12.09 -18.53
CA THR A 122 0.46 -12.22 -17.78
C THR A 122 -0.26 -13.53 -18.10
N LYS A 123 -0.31 -14.39 -17.08
CA LYS A 123 -1.03 -15.67 -17.12
C LYS A 123 -2.54 -15.43 -17.05
N ARG A 124 -3.30 -16.39 -17.53
CA ARG A 124 -4.76 -16.33 -17.60
C ARG A 124 -5.42 -16.05 -16.24
N THR A 125 -5.08 -16.82 -15.20
CA THR A 125 -5.66 -16.58 -13.87
C THR A 125 -5.25 -15.22 -13.31
N GLN A 126 -4.05 -14.74 -13.64
CA GLN A 126 -3.58 -13.40 -13.23
C GLN A 126 -4.41 -12.29 -13.91
N LEU A 127 -4.71 -12.42 -15.21
CA LEU A 127 -5.59 -11.50 -15.92
C LEU A 127 -6.99 -11.48 -15.29
N VAL A 128 -7.55 -12.65 -14.96
CA VAL A 128 -8.86 -12.74 -14.29
C VAL A 128 -8.80 -12.08 -12.91
N PHE A 129 -7.76 -12.33 -12.11
CA PHE A 129 -7.58 -11.66 -10.82
C PHE A 129 -7.46 -10.14 -10.94
N LEU A 130 -6.75 -9.65 -11.96
CA LEU A 130 -6.62 -8.22 -12.23
C LEU A 130 -7.97 -7.56 -12.52
N ILE A 131 -8.72 -8.11 -13.48
CA ILE A 131 -10.04 -7.57 -13.86
C ILE A 131 -10.99 -7.64 -12.65
N ARG A 132 -11.06 -8.82 -12.02
CA ARG A 132 -11.94 -9.08 -10.88
C ARG A 132 -11.67 -8.16 -9.69
N THR A 133 -10.42 -7.77 -9.47
CA THR A 133 -10.06 -6.84 -8.39
C THR A 133 -10.78 -5.51 -8.52
N VAL A 134 -10.90 -4.95 -9.73
CA VAL A 134 -11.63 -3.68 -9.96
C VAL A 134 -13.09 -3.82 -9.51
N PHE A 135 -13.74 -4.93 -9.87
CA PHE A 135 -15.11 -5.23 -9.44
C PHE A 135 -15.23 -5.42 -7.92
N ILE A 136 -14.29 -6.12 -7.27
CA ILE A 136 -14.29 -6.30 -5.81
C ILE A 136 -14.18 -4.96 -5.10
N LEU A 137 -13.22 -4.13 -5.52
CA LEU A 137 -12.93 -2.83 -4.90
C LEU A 137 -14.15 -1.89 -5.00
N LEU A 138 -14.71 -1.75 -6.21
CA LEU A 138 -15.91 -0.92 -6.45
C LEU A 138 -17.15 -1.48 -5.75
N GLY A 139 -17.35 -2.80 -5.79
CA GLY A 139 -18.51 -3.46 -5.22
C GLY A 139 -18.58 -3.32 -3.69
N ILE A 140 -17.46 -3.55 -3.01
CA ILE A 140 -17.39 -3.44 -1.55
C ILE A 140 -17.52 -1.97 -1.11
N GLU A 141 -16.86 -1.02 -1.77
CA GLU A 141 -17.01 0.39 -1.41
C GLU A 141 -18.41 0.92 -1.70
N GLY A 142 -19.01 0.54 -2.84
CA GLY A 142 -20.40 0.86 -3.13
C GLY A 142 -21.34 0.32 -2.05
N ALA A 143 -21.19 -0.95 -1.65
CA ALA A 143 -22.00 -1.54 -0.59
C ALA A 143 -21.81 -0.84 0.77
N LYS A 144 -20.57 -0.49 1.13
CA LYS A 144 -20.28 0.28 2.34
C LYS A 144 -21.00 1.63 2.33
N ARG A 145 -20.97 2.36 1.21
CA ARG A 145 -21.60 3.68 1.06
C ARG A 145 -23.11 3.64 1.13
N LEU A 146 -23.73 2.54 0.71
CA LEU A 146 -25.18 2.32 0.89
C LEU A 146 -25.57 2.16 2.36
N ILE A 147 -24.71 1.57 3.18
CA ILE A 147 -24.99 1.29 4.59
C ILE A 147 -24.68 2.52 5.45
N VAL A 148 -23.52 3.15 5.23
CA VAL A 148 -23.05 4.29 6.02
C VAL A 148 -23.67 5.61 5.56
N GLY A 149 -24.13 5.67 4.31
CA GLY A 149 -24.58 6.89 3.64
C GLY A 149 -23.45 7.53 2.80
N PRO A 150 -23.79 8.17 1.67
CA PRO A 150 -22.83 8.95 0.89
C PRO A 150 -22.38 10.19 1.67
N GLY A 151 -21.18 10.69 1.35
CA GLY A 151 -20.72 11.96 1.93
C GLY A 151 -21.62 13.12 1.49
N ALA A 152 -21.67 14.20 2.28
CA ALA A 152 -22.38 15.41 1.88
C ALA A 152 -21.81 15.93 0.55
N GLY A 153 -22.68 16.12 -0.46
CA GLY A 153 -22.27 16.58 -1.79
C GLY A 153 -21.54 15.56 -2.66
N ASP A 154 -21.55 14.27 -2.30
CA ASP A 154 -20.90 13.21 -3.07
C ASP A 154 -21.56 13.02 -4.46
N PRO A 155 -20.84 13.29 -5.58
CA PRO A 155 -21.37 13.16 -6.93
C PRO A 155 -21.84 11.75 -7.29
N LEU A 156 -21.30 10.72 -6.61
CA LEU A 156 -21.66 9.32 -6.82
C LEU A 156 -22.84 8.85 -5.94
N GLY A 157 -23.37 9.72 -5.07
CA GLY A 157 -24.35 9.35 -4.04
C GLY A 157 -25.54 8.55 -4.56
N LYS A 158 -26.13 8.98 -5.68
CA LYS A 158 -27.29 8.32 -6.31
C LYS A 158 -26.94 7.03 -7.07
N TYR A 159 -25.66 6.81 -7.37
CA TYR A 159 -25.18 5.72 -8.22
C TYR A 159 -24.57 4.55 -7.43
N TYR A 160 -24.32 4.69 -6.12
CA TYR A 160 -23.81 3.61 -5.28
C TYR A 160 -24.61 2.31 -5.34
N PRO A 161 -25.96 2.28 -5.46
CA PRO A 161 -26.70 1.03 -5.64
C PRO A 161 -26.24 0.26 -6.88
N LEU A 162 -26.02 0.97 -7.99
CA LEU A 162 -25.60 0.39 -9.26
C LEU A 162 -24.12 -0.02 -9.21
N ILE A 163 -23.25 0.81 -8.64
CA ILE A 163 -21.82 0.49 -8.45
C ILE A 163 -21.67 -0.77 -7.59
N ALA A 164 -22.40 -0.86 -6.48
CA ALA A 164 -22.40 -2.02 -5.60
C ALA A 164 -22.88 -3.27 -6.35
N TYR A 165 -24.01 -3.18 -7.06
CA TYR A 165 -24.56 -4.30 -7.82
C TYR A 165 -23.59 -4.81 -8.89
N ILE A 166 -23.10 -3.94 -9.78
CA ILE A 166 -22.18 -4.32 -10.85
C ILE A 166 -20.88 -4.89 -10.28
N GLY A 167 -20.30 -4.22 -9.28
CA GLY A 167 -19.07 -4.65 -8.62
C GLY A 167 -19.21 -6.02 -7.96
N LEU A 168 -20.26 -6.23 -7.16
CA LEU A 168 -20.48 -7.49 -6.45
C LEU A 168 -20.78 -8.63 -7.42
N VAL A 169 -21.68 -8.43 -8.40
CA VAL A 169 -22.01 -9.45 -9.40
C VAL A 169 -20.78 -9.83 -10.22
N GLY A 170 -20.04 -8.86 -10.74
CA GLY A 170 -18.82 -9.11 -11.50
C GLY A 170 -17.76 -9.83 -10.66
N SER A 171 -17.63 -9.49 -9.38
CA SER A 171 -16.69 -10.16 -8.48
C SER A 171 -17.05 -11.63 -8.22
N ILE A 172 -18.34 -12.00 -8.26
CA ILE A 172 -18.79 -13.39 -8.03
C ILE A 172 -18.63 -14.22 -9.29
N ILE A 173 -18.98 -13.66 -10.46
CA ILE A 173 -19.01 -14.39 -11.73
C ILE A 173 -17.61 -14.58 -12.33
N LEU A 174 -16.71 -13.59 -12.19
CA LEU A 174 -15.38 -13.65 -12.80
C LEU A 174 -14.49 -14.66 -12.06
N ILE A 175 -14.52 -15.91 -12.51
CA ILE A 175 -13.65 -16.99 -12.04
C ILE A 175 -13.00 -17.62 -13.27
N ASP A 176 -11.69 -17.87 -13.20
CA ASP A 176 -10.98 -18.48 -14.33
C ASP A 176 -11.45 -19.93 -14.55
N TYR A 177 -12.15 -20.15 -15.65
CA TYR A 177 -12.69 -21.47 -15.99
C TYR A 177 -11.61 -22.50 -16.36
N LYS A 178 -10.39 -22.06 -16.72
CA LYS A 178 -9.25 -22.96 -17.00
C LYS A 178 -8.41 -23.26 -15.75
N ALA A 179 -8.67 -22.62 -14.62
CA ALA A 179 -8.02 -22.99 -13.36
C ALA A 179 -8.59 -24.33 -12.86
N THR A 180 -7.74 -25.18 -12.30
CA THR A 180 -8.19 -26.44 -11.71
C THR A 180 -8.69 -26.17 -10.29
N ILE A 181 -10.00 -26.30 -10.08
CA ILE A 181 -10.66 -26.00 -8.80
C ILE A 181 -11.24 -27.30 -8.24
N LYS A 182 -10.78 -27.72 -7.05
CA LYS A 182 -11.23 -28.98 -6.42
C LYS A 182 -12.75 -29.02 -6.22
N ASN A 183 -13.34 -27.92 -5.75
CA ASN A 183 -14.79 -27.79 -5.59
C ASN A 183 -15.24 -26.36 -5.95
N LYS A 184 -15.88 -26.21 -7.11
CA LYS A 184 -16.30 -24.90 -7.65
C LYS A 184 -17.33 -24.20 -6.77
N SER A 185 -18.34 -24.92 -6.29
CA SER A 185 -19.40 -24.35 -5.44
C SER A 185 -18.84 -23.82 -4.13
N MET A 186 -17.99 -24.60 -3.46
CA MET A 186 -17.30 -24.17 -2.24
C MET A 186 -16.39 -22.95 -2.51
N TYR A 187 -15.68 -22.94 -3.64
CA TYR A 187 -14.78 -21.83 -3.99
C TYR A 187 -15.54 -20.52 -4.19
N ILE A 188 -16.68 -20.54 -4.88
CA ILE A 188 -17.54 -19.36 -5.06
C ILE A 188 -18.15 -18.90 -3.73
N ARG A 189 -18.70 -19.83 -2.93
CA ARG A 189 -19.27 -19.51 -1.60
C ARG A 189 -18.24 -18.88 -0.68
N LYS A 190 -16.99 -19.36 -0.70
CA LYS A 190 -15.88 -18.74 0.02
C LYS A 190 -15.58 -17.33 -0.48
N GLY A 191 -15.59 -17.11 -1.79
CA GLY A 191 -15.42 -15.78 -2.36
C GLY A 191 -16.47 -14.78 -1.87
N LEU A 192 -17.73 -15.21 -1.79
CA LEU A 192 -18.82 -14.41 -1.24
C LEU A 192 -18.63 -14.17 0.27
N ALA A 193 -18.29 -15.20 1.04
CA ALA A 193 -18.03 -15.07 2.48
C ALA A 193 -16.88 -14.08 2.76
N GLU A 194 -15.83 -14.10 1.94
CA GLU A 194 -14.71 -13.16 2.02
C GLU A 194 -15.15 -11.72 1.73
N ILE A 195 -15.97 -11.49 0.70
CA ILE A 195 -16.53 -10.16 0.39
C ILE A 195 -17.34 -9.62 1.59
N VAL A 196 -18.26 -10.44 2.11
CA VAL A 196 -19.09 -10.07 3.27
C VAL A 196 -18.24 -9.78 4.48
N THR A 197 -17.22 -10.62 4.74
CA THR A 197 -16.30 -10.42 5.88
C THR A 197 -15.53 -9.11 5.75
N ILE A 198 -14.97 -8.81 4.58
CA ILE A 198 -14.26 -7.55 4.34
C ILE A 198 -15.20 -6.36 4.56
N LEU A 199 -16.43 -6.42 4.05
CA LEU A 199 -17.44 -5.38 4.28
C LEU A 199 -17.76 -5.20 5.77
N VAL A 200 -17.95 -6.29 6.51
CA VAL A 200 -18.19 -6.25 7.96
C VAL A 200 -17.00 -5.63 8.71
N VAL A 201 -15.76 -5.99 8.36
CA VAL A 201 -14.55 -5.38 8.94
C VAL A 201 -14.52 -3.88 8.66
N LEU A 202 -14.87 -3.44 7.44
CA LEU A 202 -14.95 -2.02 7.09
C LEU A 202 -16.02 -1.29 7.90
N LEU A 203 -17.21 -1.87 8.06
CA LEU A 203 -18.30 -1.23 8.82
C LEU A 203 -17.97 -1.13 10.30
N ILE A 204 -17.52 -2.24 10.92
CA ILE A 204 -17.14 -2.25 12.33
C ILE A 204 -16.01 -1.25 12.59
N SER A 205 -14.95 -1.27 11.77
CA SER A 205 -13.85 -0.32 11.93
C SER A 205 -14.27 1.13 11.75
N TYR A 206 -15.22 1.41 10.86
CA TYR A 206 -15.79 2.74 10.66
C TYR A 206 -16.53 3.24 11.90
N TYR A 207 -17.45 2.42 12.44
CA TYR A 207 -18.21 2.81 13.63
C TYR A 207 -17.34 2.91 14.89
N ILE A 208 -16.32 2.06 15.03
CA ILE A 208 -15.34 2.21 16.11
C ILE A 208 -14.57 3.54 15.95
N ALA A 209 -14.11 3.86 14.74
CA ALA A 209 -13.42 5.13 14.49
C ALA A 209 -14.29 6.33 14.82
N LEU A 210 -15.59 6.31 14.46
CA LEU A 210 -16.53 7.35 14.85
C LEU A 210 -16.73 7.44 16.37
N ALA A 211 -16.87 6.30 17.05
CA ALA A 211 -17.06 6.26 18.50
C ALA A 211 -15.84 6.77 19.29
N VAL A 212 -14.63 6.54 18.77
CA VAL A 212 -13.37 6.98 19.40
C VAL A 212 -13.00 8.41 19.03
N LYS A 213 -13.48 8.93 17.89
CA LYS A 213 -13.19 10.27 17.36
C LYS A 213 -13.31 11.42 18.39
N PRO A 214 -14.30 11.44 19.31
CA PRO A 214 -14.40 12.49 20.34
C PRO A 214 -13.22 12.52 21.32
N VAL A 215 -12.55 11.39 21.52
CA VAL A 215 -11.40 11.26 22.44
C VAL A 215 -10.09 11.42 21.68
N VAL A 216 -9.92 10.68 20.59
CA VAL A 216 -8.73 10.73 19.73
C VAL A 216 -9.16 10.56 18.28
N SER A 217 -8.68 11.42 17.38
CA SER A 217 -8.99 11.36 15.94
C SER A 217 -8.20 10.26 15.22
N LEU A 218 -8.38 9.00 15.63
CA LEU A 218 -7.76 7.84 14.99
C LEU A 218 -8.49 7.46 13.69
N PRO A 219 -7.78 7.40 12.55
CA PRO A 219 -8.31 6.92 11.28
C PRO A 219 -8.88 5.48 11.31
N GLN A 220 -9.89 5.23 10.46
CA GLN A 220 -10.55 3.91 10.31
C GLN A 220 -9.57 2.76 10.10
N ILE A 221 -8.49 2.99 9.33
CA ILE A 221 -7.51 1.96 8.98
C ILE A 221 -6.99 1.24 10.22
N PHE A 222 -6.70 1.94 11.33
CA PHE A 222 -6.14 1.34 12.54
C PHE A 222 -7.00 0.20 13.08
N PHE A 223 -8.30 0.44 13.17
CA PHE A 223 -9.25 -0.56 13.65
C PHE A 223 -9.41 -1.70 12.65
N ALA A 224 -9.52 -1.38 11.35
CA ALA A 224 -9.66 -2.38 10.30
C ALA A 224 -8.48 -3.38 10.27
N MET A 225 -7.26 -2.88 10.45
CA MET A 225 -6.05 -3.70 10.46
C MET A 225 -5.99 -4.62 11.67
N LEU A 226 -6.28 -4.12 12.87
CA LEU A 226 -6.30 -4.92 14.10
C LEU A 226 -7.34 -6.02 14.01
N ILE A 227 -8.56 -5.68 13.56
CA ILE A 227 -9.64 -6.64 13.38
C ILE A 227 -9.23 -7.67 12.33
N SER A 228 -8.73 -7.24 11.18
CA SER A 228 -8.36 -8.14 10.08
C SER A 228 -7.22 -9.10 10.45
N SER A 229 -6.15 -8.58 11.06
CA SER A 229 -5.03 -9.38 11.57
C SER A 229 -5.50 -10.39 12.62
N SER A 230 -6.33 -9.94 13.58
CA SER A 230 -6.86 -10.81 14.64
C SER A 230 -7.75 -11.91 14.05
N LEU A 231 -8.61 -11.58 13.08
CA LEU A 231 -9.40 -12.56 12.35
C LEU A 231 -8.50 -13.55 11.60
N GLY A 232 -7.42 -13.08 10.97
CA GLY A 232 -6.41 -13.93 10.35
C GLY A 232 -5.77 -14.91 11.35
N MET A 233 -5.40 -14.44 12.54
CA MET A 233 -4.84 -15.30 13.58
C MET A 233 -5.83 -16.35 14.07
N LEU A 234 -7.09 -15.96 14.29
CA LEU A 234 -8.17 -16.85 14.74
C LEU A 234 -8.53 -17.87 13.65
N LEU A 235 -8.57 -17.44 12.39
CA LEU A 235 -8.91 -18.24 11.22
C LEU A 235 -7.67 -18.69 10.44
N SER A 236 -6.59 -19.06 11.14
CA SER A 236 -5.31 -19.48 10.54
C SER A 236 -5.42 -20.69 9.58
N LYS A 237 -6.45 -21.53 9.77
CA LYS A 237 -6.78 -22.68 8.91
C LYS A 237 -7.67 -22.31 7.71
N TRP A 238 -8.14 -21.06 7.60
CA TRP A 238 -8.97 -20.63 6.49
C TRP A 238 -8.17 -20.64 5.18
N ARG A 239 -8.57 -21.51 4.24
CA ARG A 239 -7.99 -21.53 2.90
C ARG A 239 -8.58 -20.40 2.05
N LEU A 240 -7.70 -19.54 1.53
CA LEU A 240 -8.05 -18.39 0.71
C LEU A 240 -8.88 -18.79 -0.52
N GLY A 241 -10.08 -18.23 -0.59
CA GLY A 241 -10.98 -18.23 -1.72
C GLY A 241 -10.54 -17.25 -2.81
N PRO A 242 -11.38 -17.05 -3.83
CA PRO A 242 -11.00 -16.25 -4.98
C PRO A 242 -10.80 -14.78 -4.59
N THR A 243 -11.60 -14.22 -3.66
CA THR A 243 -11.62 -12.78 -3.34
C THR A 243 -10.32 -12.35 -2.70
N LEU A 244 -9.88 -13.04 -1.65
CA LEU A 244 -8.59 -12.73 -1.03
C LEU A 244 -7.42 -12.96 -1.99
N ARG A 245 -7.45 -14.02 -2.83
CA ARG A 245 -6.39 -14.26 -3.83
C ARG A 245 -6.28 -13.14 -4.86
N ALA A 246 -7.42 -12.65 -5.37
CA ALA A 246 -7.43 -11.54 -6.32
C ALA A 246 -6.88 -10.26 -5.69
N LEU A 247 -7.32 -9.92 -4.47
CA LEU A 247 -6.85 -8.73 -3.74
C LEU A 247 -5.37 -8.79 -3.36
N LEU A 248 -4.86 -9.95 -2.93
CA LEU A 248 -3.43 -10.12 -2.61
C LEU A 248 -2.55 -9.98 -3.86
N PHE A 249 -3.05 -10.44 -5.01
CA PHE A 249 -2.32 -10.37 -6.27
C PHE A 249 -2.37 -8.98 -6.92
N ALA A 250 -3.56 -8.40 -7.08
CA ALA A 250 -3.78 -7.19 -7.88
C ALA A 250 -4.38 -6.01 -7.11
N GLY A 251 -4.83 -6.20 -5.85
CA GLY A 251 -5.46 -5.14 -5.04
C GLY A 251 -4.60 -3.90 -4.94
N ILE A 252 -3.37 -4.04 -4.42
CA ILE A 252 -2.43 -2.93 -4.30
C ILE A 252 -2.03 -2.38 -5.69
N PRO A 253 -1.60 -3.19 -6.68
CA PRO A 253 -1.28 -2.69 -8.02
C PRO A 253 -2.38 -1.83 -8.68
N VAL A 254 -3.65 -2.25 -8.59
CA VAL A 254 -4.79 -1.52 -9.18
C VAL A 254 -5.04 -0.19 -8.46
N VAL A 255 -5.01 -0.20 -7.12
CA VAL A 255 -5.17 1.02 -6.32
C VAL A 255 -4.01 2.00 -6.57
N LEU A 256 -2.78 1.49 -6.70
CA LEU A 256 -1.61 2.29 -7.02
C LEU A 256 -1.72 2.92 -8.43
N ALA A 257 -2.18 2.15 -9.42
CA ALA A 257 -2.40 2.68 -10.77
C ALA A 257 -3.37 3.87 -10.77
N ALA A 258 -4.47 3.77 -10.01
CA ALA A 258 -5.42 4.88 -9.86
C ALA A 258 -4.78 6.08 -9.15
N ASN A 259 -4.11 5.86 -8.03
CA ASN A 259 -3.44 6.92 -7.27
C ASN A 259 -2.38 7.66 -8.09
N PHE A 260 -1.58 6.96 -8.89
CA PHE A 260 -0.56 7.59 -9.74
C PHE A 260 -1.16 8.36 -10.91
N MET A 261 -2.27 7.90 -11.47
CA MET A 261 -2.98 8.66 -12.50
C MET A 261 -3.51 9.99 -11.93
N ILE A 262 -4.13 9.94 -10.74
CA ILE A 262 -4.61 11.14 -10.05
C ILE A 262 -3.42 12.04 -9.67
N GLY A 263 -2.37 11.47 -9.08
CA GLY A 263 -1.15 12.19 -8.71
C GLY A 263 -0.47 12.86 -9.91
N GLY A 264 -0.41 12.16 -11.05
CA GLY A 264 0.14 12.65 -12.31
C GLY A 264 -0.54 13.90 -12.81
N SER A 265 -1.88 13.94 -12.73
CA SER A 265 -2.67 15.10 -13.12
C SER A 265 -2.43 16.34 -12.25
N ARG A 266 -1.97 16.14 -11.00
CA ARG A 266 -1.68 17.20 -10.02
C ARG A 266 -0.22 17.63 -9.96
N ILE A 267 0.68 16.98 -10.69
CA ILE A 267 2.14 17.26 -10.67
C ILE A 267 2.43 18.76 -10.78
N LEU A 268 1.90 19.42 -11.81
CA LEU A 268 2.19 20.83 -12.08
C LEU A 268 1.58 21.81 -11.07
N GLU A 269 0.48 21.43 -10.43
CA GLU A 269 -0.16 22.24 -9.39
C GLU A 269 0.63 22.15 -8.08
N ALA A 270 1.09 20.95 -7.73
CA ALA A 270 1.85 20.71 -6.51
C ALA A 270 3.17 21.48 -6.48
N PHE A 271 3.84 21.66 -7.63
CA PHE A 271 5.06 22.49 -7.73
C PHE A 271 4.83 23.99 -7.49
N LYS A 272 3.58 24.48 -7.56
CA LYS A 272 3.26 25.90 -7.35
C LYS A 272 2.94 26.25 -5.90
N LEU A 273 2.76 25.25 -5.04
CA LEU A 273 2.36 25.45 -3.66
C LEU A 273 3.55 25.83 -2.78
N THR A 274 3.36 26.85 -1.95
CA THR A 274 4.38 27.34 -1.01
C THR A 274 4.83 26.23 -0.05
N GLY A 275 6.14 26.07 0.12
CA GLY A 275 6.74 25.06 1.01
C GLY A 275 6.81 23.64 0.42
N MET A 276 6.22 23.39 -0.76
CA MET A 276 6.28 22.05 -1.37
C MET A 276 7.67 21.67 -1.83
N THR A 277 8.54 22.63 -2.18
CA THR A 277 9.94 22.33 -2.53
C THR A 277 10.64 21.59 -1.41
N SER A 278 10.51 22.06 -0.16
CA SER A 278 11.14 21.43 1.01
C SER A 278 10.50 20.07 1.32
N VAL A 279 9.17 19.95 1.17
CA VAL A 279 8.44 18.66 1.29
C VAL A 279 8.95 17.63 0.26
N MET A 280 9.12 18.05 -1.00
CA MET A 280 9.59 17.18 -2.08
C MET A 280 11.07 16.82 -1.93
N ALA A 281 11.91 17.78 -1.53
CA ALA A 281 13.33 17.53 -1.30
C ALA A 281 13.54 16.51 -0.17
N PHE A 282 12.88 16.71 0.97
CA PHE A 282 12.92 15.72 2.06
C PHE A 282 12.24 14.41 1.65
N GLY A 283 11.13 14.44 0.92
CA GLY A 283 10.47 13.24 0.41
C GLY A 283 11.41 12.39 -0.46
N PHE A 284 12.13 12.99 -1.39
CA PHE A 284 13.06 12.29 -2.27
C PHE A 284 14.29 11.78 -1.52
N PHE A 285 15.03 12.67 -0.85
CA PHE A 285 16.27 12.29 -0.16
C PHE A 285 16.02 11.45 1.08
N GLY A 286 14.94 11.73 1.80
CA GLY A 286 14.46 10.93 2.92
C GLY A 286 14.14 9.51 2.48
N GLN A 287 13.60 9.29 1.28
CA GLN A 287 13.42 7.94 0.78
C GLN A 287 14.71 7.22 0.47
N ILE A 288 15.67 7.91 -0.14
CA ILE A 288 16.99 7.33 -0.34
C ILE A 288 17.59 6.96 1.03
N PHE A 289 17.49 7.86 2.01
CA PHE A 289 18.01 7.65 3.35
C PHE A 289 17.33 6.50 4.11
N TRP A 290 16.01 6.50 4.25
CA TRP A 290 15.30 5.49 5.04
C TRP A 290 15.31 4.12 4.36
N MET A 291 15.22 4.08 3.03
CA MET A 291 15.31 2.83 2.27
C MET A 291 16.73 2.27 2.30
N PHE A 292 17.70 3.00 1.74
CA PHE A 292 19.06 2.48 1.58
C PHE A 292 19.86 2.52 2.88
N GLY A 293 19.51 3.40 3.83
CA GLY A 293 20.01 3.34 5.20
C GLY A 293 19.55 2.07 5.91
N GLY A 294 18.26 1.75 5.85
CA GLY A 294 17.73 0.50 6.41
C GLY A 294 18.38 -0.74 5.78
N LEU A 295 18.50 -0.77 4.44
CA LEU A 295 19.22 -1.84 3.73
C LEU A 295 20.70 -1.90 4.13
N THR A 296 21.37 -0.75 4.28
CA THR A 296 22.76 -0.68 4.75
C THR A 296 22.89 -1.32 6.12
N LEU A 297 21.98 -1.02 7.05
CA LEU A 297 21.98 -1.62 8.38
C LEU A 297 21.83 -3.14 8.31
N LEU A 298 20.84 -3.63 7.55
CA LEU A 298 20.58 -5.06 7.39
C LEU A 298 21.77 -5.82 6.77
N ILE A 299 22.39 -5.26 5.74
CA ILE A 299 23.51 -5.89 5.04
C ILE A 299 24.78 -5.84 5.90
N PHE A 300 25.15 -4.65 6.39
CA PHE A 300 26.44 -4.43 7.05
C PHE A 300 26.44 -4.95 8.49
N PHE A 301 25.44 -4.60 9.30
CA PHE A 301 25.38 -5.00 10.70
C PHE A 301 24.60 -6.29 10.92
N GLY A 302 23.51 -6.50 10.17
CA GLY A 302 22.69 -7.70 10.26
C GLY A 302 23.24 -8.91 9.49
N LEU A 303 24.25 -8.72 8.63
CA LEU A 303 24.79 -9.73 7.71
C LEU A 303 23.71 -10.42 6.86
N ALA A 304 22.62 -9.72 6.55
CA ALA A 304 21.44 -10.25 5.87
C ALA A 304 21.35 -9.79 4.40
N ASN A 305 22.32 -10.16 3.56
CA ASN A 305 22.42 -9.67 2.18
C ASN A 305 21.62 -10.49 1.14
N HIS A 306 20.36 -10.83 1.43
CA HIS A 306 19.53 -11.61 0.51
C HIS A 306 18.13 -11.01 0.33
N VAL A 307 17.59 -11.01 -0.90
CA VAL A 307 16.28 -10.42 -1.23
C VAL A 307 15.16 -10.97 -0.34
N ARG A 308 15.17 -12.27 -0.04
CA ARG A 308 14.21 -12.91 0.89
C ARG A 308 14.13 -12.27 2.28
N ASN A 309 15.18 -11.56 2.70
CA ASN A 309 15.25 -10.84 3.97
C ASN A 309 15.06 -9.35 3.77
N LEU A 310 15.79 -8.78 2.82
CA LEU A 310 15.82 -7.35 2.56
C LEU A 310 14.48 -6.81 2.08
N ALA A 311 13.81 -7.49 1.14
CA ALA A 311 12.53 -7.01 0.63
C ALA A 311 11.41 -7.05 1.68
N PRO A 312 11.16 -8.19 2.38
CA PRO A 312 10.18 -8.21 3.47
C PRO A 312 10.54 -7.30 4.63
N GLY A 313 11.83 -7.23 5.00
CA GLY A 313 12.30 -6.36 6.09
C GLY A 313 12.05 -4.88 5.80
N MET A 314 12.26 -4.42 4.57
CA MET A 314 11.96 -3.05 4.16
C MET A 314 10.47 -2.82 3.91
N ALA A 315 9.74 -3.81 3.38
CA ALA A 315 8.28 -3.75 3.26
C ALA A 315 7.62 -3.55 4.64
N GLY A 316 8.07 -4.28 5.66
CA GLY A 316 7.62 -4.12 7.04
C GLY A 316 8.09 -2.81 7.67
N SER A 317 9.41 -2.62 7.78
CA SER A 317 10.02 -1.49 8.51
C SER A 317 9.66 -0.09 8.01
N LEU A 318 9.29 0.05 6.76
CA LEU A 318 8.82 1.33 6.23
C LEU A 318 7.30 1.29 5.95
N SER A 319 6.65 0.14 6.16
CA SER A 319 5.30 -0.15 5.68
C SER A 319 5.12 0.27 4.21
N HIS A 320 6.15 -0.04 3.43
CA HIS A 320 6.41 0.60 2.16
C HIS A 320 5.56 -0.03 1.05
N ALA A 321 4.75 0.80 0.41
CA ALA A 321 3.69 0.34 -0.45
C ALA A 321 4.14 -0.42 -1.70
N GLY A 322 5.18 0.08 -2.38
CA GLY A 322 5.72 -0.59 -3.56
C GLY A 322 6.28 -1.98 -3.23
N LEU A 323 7.22 -2.07 -2.29
CA LEU A 323 7.80 -3.34 -1.85
C LEU A 323 6.77 -4.32 -1.30
N THR A 324 5.76 -3.85 -0.56
CA THR A 324 4.65 -4.68 -0.11
C THR A 324 3.94 -5.32 -1.30
N GLY A 325 3.51 -4.51 -2.26
CA GLY A 325 2.85 -5.00 -3.48
C GLY A 325 3.73 -5.97 -4.26
N ALA A 326 5.04 -5.68 -4.40
CA ALA A 326 5.97 -6.54 -5.14
C ALA A 326 6.16 -7.89 -4.45
N CYS A 327 6.24 -7.90 -3.11
CA CYS A 327 6.32 -9.13 -2.34
C CYS A 327 5.02 -9.95 -2.44
N THR A 328 3.86 -9.33 -2.22
CA THR A 328 2.56 -10.02 -2.22
C THR A 328 2.15 -10.51 -3.62
N ALA A 329 2.54 -9.78 -4.67
CA ALA A 329 2.35 -10.20 -6.06
C ALA A 329 3.27 -11.36 -6.49
N GLY A 330 4.32 -11.65 -5.70
CA GLY A 330 5.28 -12.73 -5.99
C GLY A 330 6.48 -12.32 -6.84
N ASP A 331 6.66 -11.04 -7.11
CA ASP A 331 7.72 -10.53 -7.99
C ASP A 331 9.12 -10.79 -7.43
N LEU A 332 9.24 -10.85 -6.09
CA LEU A 332 10.51 -11.00 -5.37
C LEU A 332 10.73 -12.42 -4.81
N GLY A 333 9.97 -13.40 -5.34
CA GLY A 333 10.09 -14.81 -4.98
C GLY A 333 9.20 -15.27 -3.82
N LYS A 334 9.01 -16.59 -3.72
CA LYS A 334 8.04 -17.23 -2.81
C LYS A 334 8.30 -16.92 -1.33
N GLU A 335 9.57 -16.94 -0.91
CA GLU A 335 9.94 -16.65 0.49
C GLU A 335 9.57 -15.20 0.87
N ALA A 336 9.78 -14.24 -0.05
CA ALA A 336 9.40 -12.85 0.18
C ALA A 336 7.88 -12.68 0.27
N THR A 337 7.12 -13.40 -0.57
CA THR A 337 5.65 -13.42 -0.52
C THR A 337 5.10 -13.93 0.79
N VAL A 338 5.72 -14.96 1.39
CA VAL A 338 5.29 -15.50 2.68
C VAL A 338 5.71 -14.58 3.83
N ARG A 339 6.93 -14.02 3.78
CA ARG A 339 7.48 -13.17 4.85
C ARG A 339 6.85 -11.78 4.92
N ALA A 340 6.56 -11.14 3.79
CA ALA A 340 6.11 -9.74 3.78
C ALA A 340 4.81 -9.50 4.58
N PRO A 341 3.74 -10.32 4.46
CA PRO A 341 2.55 -10.17 5.30
C PRO A 341 2.84 -10.19 6.80
N ILE A 342 3.81 -11.00 7.26
CA ILE A 342 4.23 -11.05 8.66
C ILE A 342 4.93 -9.74 9.06
N MET A 343 5.89 -9.31 8.23
CA MET A 343 6.69 -8.10 8.49
C MET A 343 5.85 -6.83 8.54
N ILE A 344 4.78 -6.79 7.74
CA ILE A 344 3.84 -5.66 7.77
C ILE A 344 2.98 -5.74 9.02
N ASN A 345 2.45 -6.89 9.43
CA ASN A 345 1.55 -6.96 10.59
C ASN A 345 2.19 -6.53 11.92
N ILE A 346 3.45 -6.89 12.17
CA ILE A 346 4.08 -6.68 13.48
C ILE A 346 4.14 -5.21 13.90
N PRO A 347 4.65 -4.29 13.07
CA PRO A 347 4.67 -2.88 13.43
C PRO A 347 3.29 -2.26 13.62
N PHE A 348 2.26 -2.80 12.96
CA PHE A 348 0.88 -2.30 13.12
C PHE A 348 0.27 -2.52 14.50
N PHE A 349 0.74 -3.49 15.28
CA PHE A 349 0.36 -3.56 16.69
C PHE A 349 0.89 -2.37 17.49
N GLY A 350 2.10 -1.89 17.17
CA GLY A 350 2.66 -0.70 17.79
C GLY A 350 2.03 0.61 17.28
N HIS A 351 1.44 0.60 16.09
CA HIS A 351 0.88 1.80 15.47
C HIS A 351 -0.26 2.44 16.25
N ILE A 352 -1.01 1.70 17.07
CA ILE A 352 -2.05 2.30 17.92
C ILE A 352 -1.42 3.40 18.79
N PHE A 353 -0.33 3.07 19.48
CA PHE A 353 0.34 4.00 20.39
C PHE A 353 1.00 5.17 19.63
N VAL A 354 1.66 4.85 18.52
CA VAL A 354 2.35 5.81 17.64
C VAL A 354 1.38 6.83 17.04
N PHE A 355 0.29 6.36 16.44
CA PHE A 355 -0.66 7.24 15.78
C PHE A 355 -1.58 7.96 16.75
N THR A 356 -1.77 7.45 17.97
CA THR A 356 -2.39 8.25 19.04
C THR A 356 -1.56 9.51 19.34
N ILE A 357 -0.24 9.40 19.43
CA ILE A 357 0.64 10.57 19.66
C ILE A 357 0.59 11.53 18.47
N LEU A 358 0.63 11.01 17.24
CA LEU A 358 0.49 11.83 16.04
C LEU A 358 -0.92 12.47 15.95
N ALA A 359 -1.97 11.80 16.42
CA ALA A 359 -3.34 12.33 16.41
C ALA A 359 -3.47 13.50 17.39
N PHE A 360 -2.95 13.34 18.60
CA PHE A 360 -2.88 14.45 19.55
C PHE A 360 -2.00 15.59 19.03
N SER A 361 -0.86 15.27 18.40
CA SER A 361 -0.01 16.28 17.77
C SER A 361 -0.76 17.05 16.68
N ALA A 362 -1.53 16.34 15.83
CA ALA A 362 -2.32 16.95 14.77
C ALA A 362 -3.45 17.84 15.32
N GLN A 363 -4.12 17.42 16.39
CA GLN A 363 -5.14 18.23 17.08
C GLN A 363 -4.55 19.51 17.70
N GLN A 364 -3.32 19.46 18.22
CA GLN A 364 -2.62 20.62 18.79
C GLN A 364 -1.88 21.47 17.74
N GLY A 365 -1.79 21.00 16.49
CA GLY A 365 -1.06 21.66 15.41
C GLY A 365 0.48 21.61 15.55
N VAL A 366 1.01 20.94 16.58
CA VAL A 366 2.45 20.85 16.87
C VAL A 366 2.84 19.43 17.23
N LEU A 367 4.06 19.02 16.85
CA LEU A 367 4.59 17.72 17.23
C LEU A 367 4.85 17.65 18.74
N LEU A 368 4.35 16.60 19.39
CA LEU A 368 4.71 16.26 20.76
C LEU A 368 6.16 15.74 20.84
N SER A 369 7.13 16.65 20.75
CA SER A 369 8.56 16.37 20.53
C SER A 369 9.20 15.47 21.59
N GLY A 370 8.84 15.63 22.87
CA GLY A 370 9.33 14.76 23.95
C GLY A 370 8.92 13.30 23.77
N TRP A 371 7.66 13.05 23.40
CA TRP A 371 7.16 11.71 23.09
C TRP A 371 7.75 11.15 21.80
N ALA A 372 7.92 11.99 20.77
CA ALA A 372 8.58 11.60 19.54
C ALA A 372 10.03 11.13 19.79
N MET A 373 10.79 11.88 20.60
CA MET A 373 12.18 11.53 20.96
C MET A 373 12.26 10.20 21.71
N LEU A 374 11.37 9.98 22.69
CA LEU A 374 11.29 8.72 23.43
C LEU A 374 11.06 7.54 22.46
N ILE A 375 10.13 7.67 21.51
CA ILE A 375 9.83 6.61 20.55
C ILE A 375 11.01 6.36 19.61
N VAL A 376 11.70 7.41 19.16
CA VAL A 376 12.91 7.25 18.35
C VAL A 376 13.98 6.48 19.13
N ALA A 377 14.20 6.80 20.41
CA ALA A 377 15.16 6.09 21.26
C ALA A 377 14.82 4.61 21.42
N VAL A 378 13.54 4.29 21.67
CA VAL A 378 13.03 2.90 21.73
C VAL A 378 13.23 2.19 20.38
N GLY A 379 12.90 2.85 19.28
CA GLY A 379 13.09 2.34 17.93
C GLY A 379 14.55 2.01 17.61
N ILE A 380 15.48 2.87 18.00
CA ILE A 380 16.93 2.65 17.85
C ILE A 380 17.36 1.42 18.65
N ALA A 381 16.94 1.31 19.92
CA ALA A 381 17.29 0.17 20.77
C ALA A 381 16.77 -1.16 20.18
N LEU A 382 15.53 -1.18 19.71
CA LEU A 382 14.94 -2.34 19.03
C LEU A 382 15.67 -2.68 17.72
N THR A 383 16.04 -1.66 16.94
CA THR A 383 16.82 -1.83 15.71
C THR A 383 18.18 -2.46 16.01
N ILE A 384 18.91 -1.97 17.02
CA ILE A 384 20.20 -2.55 17.42
C ILE A 384 20.03 -4.01 17.85
N PHE A 385 19.00 -4.33 18.64
CA PHE A 385 18.71 -5.70 19.05
C PHE A 385 18.40 -6.60 17.85
N SER A 386 17.60 -6.11 16.91
CA SER A 386 17.24 -6.86 15.69
C SER A 386 18.44 -7.22 14.83
N LEU A 387 19.39 -6.30 14.69
CA LEU A 387 20.61 -6.51 13.90
C LEU A 387 21.50 -7.58 14.57
N ARG A 388 21.57 -7.59 15.91
CA ARG A 388 22.26 -8.66 16.65
C ARG A 388 21.60 -10.03 16.43
N THR A 389 20.26 -10.09 16.47
CA THR A 389 19.50 -11.32 16.20
C THR A 389 19.76 -11.83 14.78
N LEU A 390 19.69 -10.95 13.76
CA LEU A 390 19.93 -11.28 12.36
C LEU A 390 21.36 -11.79 12.13
N ARG A 391 22.34 -11.11 12.72
CA ARG A 391 23.75 -11.53 12.64
C ARG A 391 23.96 -12.94 13.19
N GLY A 392 23.23 -13.32 14.25
CA GLY A 392 23.26 -14.65 14.86
C GLY A 392 22.40 -15.71 14.15
N ALA A 393 21.59 -15.33 13.14
CA ALA A 393 20.67 -16.25 12.49
C ALA A 393 21.39 -17.30 11.63
N LYS A 394 22.52 -16.94 10.99
CA LYS A 394 23.35 -17.82 10.14
C LYS A 394 22.50 -18.64 9.13
N GLY A 395 21.51 -18.00 8.51
CA GLY A 395 20.63 -18.62 7.52
C GLY A 395 19.46 -19.45 8.10
N ARG A 396 19.31 -19.54 9.43
CA ARG A 396 18.17 -20.22 10.07
C ARG A 396 16.90 -19.39 9.94
N GLU A 397 15.93 -19.90 9.19
CA GLU A 397 14.69 -19.19 8.84
C GLU A 397 13.95 -18.58 10.04
N ALA A 398 13.68 -19.36 11.09
CA ALA A 398 12.95 -18.85 12.25
C ALA A 398 13.68 -17.67 12.94
N ALA A 399 15.01 -17.72 12.99
CA ALA A 399 15.83 -16.65 13.56
C ALA A 399 15.89 -15.42 12.63
N GLU A 400 15.97 -15.64 11.31
CA GLU A 400 15.86 -14.55 10.31
C GLU A 400 14.51 -13.84 10.43
N VAL A 401 13.41 -14.58 10.42
CA VAL A 401 12.05 -14.04 10.53
C VAL A 401 11.89 -13.26 11.84
N LYS A 402 12.32 -13.82 12.98
CA LYS A 402 12.30 -13.11 14.27
C LYS A 402 13.11 -11.81 14.23
N GLY A 403 14.32 -11.85 13.69
CA GLY A 403 15.17 -10.67 13.55
C GLY A 403 14.55 -9.61 12.64
N LEU A 404 13.93 -10.02 11.53
CA LEU A 404 13.23 -9.12 10.62
C LEU A 404 11.96 -8.52 11.25
N MET A 405 11.23 -9.26 12.09
CA MET A 405 10.08 -8.71 12.83
C MET A 405 10.53 -7.60 13.78
N GLN A 406 11.62 -7.82 14.51
CA GLN A 406 12.22 -6.83 15.41
C GLN A 406 12.73 -5.61 14.64
N PHE A 407 13.38 -5.83 13.49
CA PHE A 407 13.88 -4.76 12.64
C PHE A 407 12.72 -3.95 12.05
N SER A 408 11.68 -4.65 11.57
CA SER A 408 10.46 -4.03 11.05
C SER A 408 9.83 -3.12 12.09
N PHE A 409 9.72 -3.58 13.33
CA PHE A 409 9.16 -2.73 14.38
C PHE A 409 10.09 -1.58 14.76
N GLY A 410 11.37 -1.85 15.05
CA GLY A 410 12.32 -0.86 15.51
C GLY A 410 12.60 0.24 14.48
N TRP A 411 12.99 -0.15 13.26
CA TRP A 411 13.37 0.81 12.21
C TRP A 411 12.19 1.67 11.78
N GLN A 412 10.97 1.15 11.86
CA GLN A 412 9.76 1.93 11.57
C GLN A 412 9.52 3.07 12.56
N LEU A 413 9.69 2.80 13.85
CA LEU A 413 9.57 3.84 14.87
C LEU A 413 10.61 4.95 14.63
N VAL A 414 11.84 4.56 14.27
CA VAL A 414 12.89 5.51 13.91
C VAL A 414 12.56 6.28 12.63
N ALA A 415 12.09 5.60 11.58
CA ALA A 415 11.83 6.23 10.29
C ALA A 415 10.63 7.20 10.36
N VAL A 416 9.54 6.81 11.01
CA VAL A 416 8.35 7.66 11.18
C VAL A 416 8.65 8.83 12.10
N PHE A 417 8.97 8.58 13.38
CA PHE A 417 9.15 9.67 14.34
C PHE A 417 10.46 10.41 14.17
N GLY A 418 11.50 9.76 13.67
CA GLY A 418 12.76 10.44 13.34
C GLY A 418 12.55 11.45 12.22
N SER A 419 11.77 11.11 11.18
CA SER A 419 11.40 12.10 10.15
C SER A 419 10.62 13.27 10.74
N PHE A 420 9.54 13.00 11.48
CA PHE A 420 8.75 14.05 12.12
C PHE A 420 9.60 14.93 13.05
N PHE A 421 10.47 14.32 13.84
CA PHE A 421 11.33 15.04 14.78
C PHE A 421 12.36 15.90 14.05
N LEU A 422 13.07 15.36 13.05
CA LEU A 422 14.03 16.12 12.24
C LEU A 422 13.37 17.31 11.54
N LEU A 423 12.21 17.10 10.92
CA LEU A 423 11.45 18.14 10.23
C LEU A 423 10.86 19.18 11.19
N HIS A 424 10.46 18.76 12.39
CA HIS A 424 10.02 19.68 13.43
C HIS A 424 11.16 20.58 13.90
N LEU A 425 12.36 20.02 14.09
CA LEU A 425 13.56 20.80 14.45
C LEU A 425 13.97 21.79 13.35
N SER A 426 13.72 21.48 12.09
CA SER A 426 13.93 22.41 10.98
C SER A 426 12.79 23.43 10.79
N GLY A 427 11.79 23.46 11.68
CA GLY A 427 10.70 24.43 11.63
C GLY A 427 9.58 24.10 10.63
N MET A 428 9.53 22.89 10.07
CA MET A 428 8.47 22.50 9.12
C MET A 428 7.11 22.40 9.82
N PRO A 429 6.03 22.99 9.26
CA PRO A 429 4.67 22.79 9.78
C PRO A 429 4.29 21.30 9.81
N LEU A 430 3.52 20.88 10.82
CA LEU A 430 3.21 19.46 11.04
C LEU A 430 2.54 18.78 9.84
N SER A 431 1.65 19.48 9.12
CA SER A 431 1.00 18.95 7.91
C SER A 431 1.99 18.70 6.77
N HIS A 432 2.93 19.63 6.57
CA HIS A 432 4.02 19.48 5.60
C HIS A 432 4.99 18.37 6.04
N ALA A 433 5.29 18.27 7.33
CA ALA A 433 6.13 17.21 7.88
C ALA A 433 5.49 15.83 7.70
N ALA A 434 4.17 15.72 7.85
CA ALA A 434 3.43 14.49 7.59
C ALA A 434 3.47 14.11 6.10
N MET A 435 3.27 15.07 5.19
CA MET A 435 3.41 14.83 3.75
C MET A 435 4.83 14.40 3.38
N ALA A 436 5.85 15.11 3.85
CA ALA A 436 7.25 14.83 3.59
C ALA A 436 7.67 13.45 4.13
N THR A 437 7.25 13.11 5.36
CA THR A 437 7.50 11.81 5.97
C THR A 437 6.78 10.68 5.22
N SER A 438 5.51 10.89 4.86
CA SER A 438 4.72 9.91 4.09
C SER A 438 5.37 9.61 2.75
N SER A 439 5.84 10.66 2.06
CA SER A 439 6.63 10.58 0.85
C SER A 439 7.93 9.81 1.10
N ALA A 440 8.73 10.25 2.07
CA ALA A 440 10.05 9.72 2.36
C ALA A 440 10.05 8.21 2.67
N ILE A 441 9.00 7.64 3.22
CA ILE A 441 9.02 6.20 3.57
C ILE A 441 7.96 5.38 2.81
N SER A 442 7.10 6.02 2.01
CA SER A 442 5.99 5.38 1.29
C SER A 442 5.04 4.58 2.19
N HIS A 443 4.76 5.11 3.37
CA HIS A 443 4.07 4.39 4.45
C HIS A 443 2.56 4.25 4.21
N PHE A 444 2.03 3.04 4.17
CA PHE A 444 0.57 2.85 4.03
C PHE A 444 -0.26 3.46 5.16
N GLY A 445 0.16 3.28 6.42
CA GLY A 445 -0.53 3.86 7.58
C GLY A 445 -0.60 5.40 7.54
N LEU A 446 0.51 6.08 7.26
CA LEU A 446 0.55 7.55 7.18
C LEU A 446 -0.16 8.07 5.92
N PHE A 447 -0.05 7.36 4.79
CA PHE A 447 -0.83 7.63 3.59
C PHE A 447 -2.34 7.61 3.88
N ALA A 448 -2.83 6.54 4.51
CA ALA A 448 -4.24 6.41 4.85
C ALA A 448 -4.69 7.42 5.92
N ALA A 449 -3.81 7.78 6.86
CA ALA A 449 -4.07 8.83 7.84
C ALA A 449 -4.22 10.22 7.19
N LEU A 450 -3.35 10.55 6.24
CA LEU A 450 -3.42 11.76 5.44
C LEU A 450 -4.67 11.76 4.56
N GLN A 451 -4.95 10.67 3.84
CA GLN A 451 -6.15 10.48 3.04
C GLN A 451 -7.43 10.58 3.88
N GLY A 452 -7.38 10.14 5.15
CA GLY A 452 -8.47 10.26 6.11
C GLY A 452 -8.64 11.65 6.72
N GLY A 453 -7.81 12.63 6.34
CA GLY A 453 -7.93 14.02 6.77
C GLY A 453 -7.29 14.35 8.12
N MET A 454 -6.49 13.44 8.70
CA MET A 454 -5.88 13.62 10.03
C MET A 454 -5.01 14.87 10.14
N PHE A 455 -4.34 15.27 9.06
CA PHE A 455 -3.44 16.45 9.01
C PHE A 455 -4.02 17.61 8.18
N GLY A 456 -5.35 17.64 8.03
CA GLY A 456 -6.08 18.70 7.33
C GLY A 456 -6.41 18.37 5.86
N PRO A 457 -7.33 19.15 5.25
CA PRO A 457 -7.88 18.86 3.92
C PRO A 457 -6.84 19.04 2.80
N GLN A 458 -6.00 20.07 2.87
CA GLN A 458 -4.95 20.30 1.87
C GLN A 458 -3.98 19.11 1.77
N ALA A 459 -3.57 18.56 2.91
CA ALA A 459 -2.68 17.40 2.94
C ALA A 459 -3.36 16.13 2.42
N ALA A 460 -4.68 15.99 2.60
CA ALA A 460 -5.48 14.90 2.05
C ALA A 460 -5.60 15.01 0.52
N ASP A 461 -5.80 16.21 -0.03
CA ASP A 461 -5.96 16.42 -1.47
C ASP A 461 -4.65 16.24 -2.26
N LEU A 462 -3.51 16.57 -1.64
CA LEU A 462 -2.18 16.44 -2.26
C LEU A 462 -1.58 15.04 -2.10
N ILE A 463 -2.19 14.17 -1.30
CA ILE A 463 -1.62 12.85 -1.01
C ILE A 463 -1.37 11.99 -2.25
N PRO A 464 -2.23 11.95 -3.30
CA PRO A 464 -1.96 11.10 -4.46
C PRO A 464 -0.68 11.53 -5.20
N PHE A 465 -0.35 12.83 -5.20
CA PHE A 465 0.91 13.35 -5.73
C PHE A 465 2.08 13.07 -4.79
N ILE A 466 1.95 13.42 -3.50
CA ILE A 466 3.01 13.24 -2.50
C ILE A 466 3.41 11.77 -2.35
N PHE A 467 2.44 10.87 -2.48
CA PHE A 467 2.66 9.44 -2.46
C PHE A 467 3.25 8.90 -3.77
N ALA A 468 3.08 9.61 -4.89
CA ALA A 468 3.76 9.29 -6.14
C ALA A 468 5.24 9.70 -6.15
N MET A 469 5.61 10.76 -5.42
CA MET A 469 6.98 11.26 -5.33
C MET A 469 8.02 10.21 -4.94
N PRO A 470 7.80 9.33 -3.93
CA PRO A 470 8.79 8.31 -3.65
C PRO A 470 9.00 7.34 -4.82
N PHE A 471 8.05 7.23 -5.72
CA PHE A 471 8.19 6.41 -6.90
C PHE A 471 9.15 6.96 -7.97
N LEU A 472 9.75 8.13 -7.73
CA LEU A 472 10.97 8.55 -8.44
C LEU A 472 12.21 7.73 -8.05
N VAL A 473 12.29 7.22 -6.81
CA VAL A 473 13.42 6.37 -6.35
C VAL A 473 13.13 4.88 -6.54
N HIS A 474 11.85 4.49 -6.66
CA HIS A 474 11.47 3.09 -6.88
C HIS A 474 12.11 2.43 -8.13
N PRO A 475 12.34 3.11 -9.27
CA PRO A 475 13.16 2.59 -10.37
C PRO A 475 14.52 2.08 -9.94
N LEU A 476 15.18 2.83 -9.05
CA LEU A 476 16.47 2.46 -8.52
C LEU A 476 16.36 1.27 -7.56
N VAL A 477 15.38 1.31 -6.64
CA VAL A 477 15.13 0.25 -5.65
C VAL A 477 14.79 -1.07 -6.35
N PHE A 478 13.75 -1.09 -7.17
CA PHE A 478 13.32 -2.29 -7.91
C PHE A 478 14.33 -2.69 -8.97
N GLY A 479 15.04 -1.73 -9.56
CA GLY A 479 16.16 -1.99 -10.44
C GLY A 479 17.22 -2.86 -9.74
N MET A 480 17.59 -2.49 -8.52
CA MET A 480 18.55 -3.24 -7.70
C MET A 480 18.01 -4.60 -7.25
N PHE A 481 16.75 -4.67 -6.82
CA PHE A 481 16.14 -5.95 -6.45
C PHE A 481 16.05 -6.90 -7.64
N GLY A 482 15.70 -6.41 -8.84
CA GLY A 482 15.71 -7.21 -10.06
C GLY A 482 17.11 -7.76 -10.38
N LYS A 483 18.13 -6.90 -10.34
CA LYS A 483 19.54 -7.31 -10.52
C LYS A 483 20.03 -8.28 -9.45
N ALA A 484 19.56 -8.15 -8.21
CA ALA A 484 19.87 -9.09 -7.14
C ALA A 484 19.20 -10.45 -7.38
N MET A 485 17.96 -10.46 -7.87
CA MET A 485 17.26 -11.70 -8.25
C MET A 485 17.95 -12.44 -9.40
N GLU A 486 18.62 -11.73 -10.31
CA GLU A 486 19.50 -12.35 -11.33
C GLU A 486 20.79 -12.94 -10.72
N LYS A 487 21.22 -12.42 -9.57
CA LYS A 487 22.42 -12.87 -8.83
C LYS A 487 22.08 -13.70 -7.60
N ASN A 488 21.21 -14.69 -7.74
CA ASN A 488 20.82 -15.60 -6.65
C ASN A 488 20.35 -14.88 -5.38
N GLY A 489 19.68 -13.73 -5.55
CA GLY A 489 19.13 -12.94 -4.44
C GLY A 489 20.15 -12.07 -3.69
N ALA A 490 21.43 -12.04 -4.06
CA ALA A 490 22.43 -11.22 -3.39
C ALA A 490 22.37 -9.75 -3.83
N MET A 491 22.16 -8.81 -2.90
CA MET A 491 22.09 -7.39 -3.23
C MET A 491 23.50 -6.78 -3.45
N PRO A 492 23.63 -5.78 -4.35
CA PRO A 492 24.90 -5.11 -4.60
C PRO A 492 25.26 -4.15 -3.46
N ALA A 493 25.86 -4.67 -2.39
CA ALA A 493 26.13 -3.95 -1.14
C ALA A 493 26.83 -2.59 -1.31
N LYS A 494 27.85 -2.50 -2.17
CA LYS A 494 28.57 -1.23 -2.42
C LYS A 494 27.64 -0.12 -2.94
N VAL A 495 26.70 -0.47 -3.83
CA VAL A 495 25.72 0.46 -4.38
C VAL A 495 24.74 0.88 -3.28
N VAL A 496 24.28 -0.07 -2.46
CA VAL A 496 23.41 0.21 -1.31
C VAL A 496 24.07 1.21 -0.35
N TYR A 497 25.34 1.01 -0.01
CA TYR A 497 26.07 1.89 0.91
C TYR A 497 26.25 3.30 0.34
N PHE A 498 26.60 3.38 -0.95
CA PHE A 498 26.76 4.65 -1.64
C PHE A 498 25.44 5.43 -1.67
N LEU A 499 24.33 4.77 -1.98
CA LEU A 499 23.00 5.39 -1.94
C LEU A 499 22.60 5.77 -0.51
N GLY A 500 22.90 4.94 0.49
CA GLY A 500 22.71 5.29 1.89
C GLY A 500 23.43 6.59 2.27
N LEU A 501 24.68 6.77 1.82
CA LEU A 501 25.45 7.99 2.03
C LEU A 501 24.84 9.20 1.31
N ILE A 502 24.41 9.03 0.05
CA ILE A 502 23.67 10.09 -0.68
C ILE A 502 22.40 10.47 0.08
N GLY A 503 21.68 9.50 0.64
CA GLY A 503 20.51 9.75 1.46
C GLY A 503 20.84 10.60 2.68
N VAL A 504 21.93 10.30 3.41
CA VAL A 504 22.38 11.10 4.56
C VAL A 504 22.66 12.54 4.16
N VAL A 505 23.50 12.74 3.14
CA VAL A 505 23.86 14.09 2.65
C VAL A 505 22.61 14.83 2.17
N GLY A 506 21.75 14.14 1.43
CA GLY A 506 20.51 14.69 0.90
C GLY A 506 19.50 15.09 1.96
N VAL A 507 19.36 14.31 3.04
CA VAL A 507 18.50 14.67 4.18
C VAL A 507 19.05 15.89 4.90
N ILE A 508 20.37 15.96 5.15
CA ILE A 508 21.00 17.14 5.76
C ILE A 508 20.73 18.38 4.90
N TYR A 509 20.95 18.29 3.58
CA TYR A 509 20.64 19.36 2.65
C TYR A 509 19.16 19.74 2.69
N ALA A 510 18.25 18.76 2.62
CA ALA A 510 16.81 18.99 2.66
C ALA A 510 16.39 19.73 3.93
N LEU A 511 16.98 19.42 5.09
CA LEU A 511 16.71 20.09 6.37
C LEU A 511 17.21 21.54 6.43
N THR A 512 18.22 21.92 5.63
CA THR A 512 18.74 23.29 5.57
C THR A 512 17.96 24.22 4.65
N ILE A 513 17.11 23.66 3.77
CA ILE A 513 16.26 24.41 2.84
C ILE A 513 14.78 24.39 3.26
N VAL A 514 14.47 23.77 4.41
CA VAL A 514 13.20 23.98 5.12
C VAL A 514 13.22 25.37 5.71
#